data_AF-A0A5B0T628-F1
#
_entry.id   AF-A0A5B0T628-F1
#
_cell.length_a   1.000
_cell.length_b   1.000
_cell.length_c   1.000
_cell.angle_alpha   90.00
_cell.angle_beta   90.00
_cell.angle_gamma   90.00
#
_symmetry.space_group_name_H-M   'P 1'
#
loop_
_entity.id
_entity.type
_entity.pdbx_description
1 polymer ?
#
loop_
_entity_poly.entity_id
_entity_poly.type
_entity_poly.pdbx_seq_one_letter_code
_entity_poly.pdbx_strand_id
1 'polypeptide(L)'
;MKSRRSGFIIVFMLFIALFYCHFMVSIYTEKIYTQQNLLFYHLLTPKPLKQAPRISNDWFFVSYADDGSHLQRSEIIFTGIQKSGIQIAEDKLNAYIETYPVSRETMSIVVEEKYKKYDIKVIHYESNE
;
A
#
# COMPACT_ATOMS: atom_id res chain seq x y z
N MET A 1 -28.78 -29.38 30.78
CA MET A 1 -27.82 -28.25 30.72
C MET A 1 -26.56 -28.49 29.86
N LYS A 2 -26.13 -29.74 29.59
CA LYS A 2 -24.95 -30.06 28.74
C LYS A 2 -25.14 -29.74 27.24
N SER A 3 -26.32 -30.01 26.67
CA SER A 3 -26.60 -29.81 25.23
C SER A 3 -26.50 -28.33 24.77
N ARG A 4 -27.04 -27.38 25.56
CA ARG A 4 -26.91 -25.93 25.27
C ARG A 4 -25.45 -25.45 25.27
N ARG A 5 -24.63 -25.92 26.21
CA ARG A 5 -23.19 -25.57 26.27
C ARG A 5 -22.41 -26.12 25.07
N SER A 6 -22.73 -27.34 24.63
CA SER A 6 -22.13 -27.95 23.43
C SER A 6 -22.47 -27.17 22.16
N GLY A 7 -23.71 -26.69 22.02
CA GLY A 7 -24.11 -25.84 20.90
C GLY A 7 -23.33 -24.52 20.84
N PHE A 8 -23.13 -23.85 21.98
CA PHE A 8 -22.32 -22.63 22.04
C PHE A 8 -20.86 -22.86 21.63
N ILE A 9 -20.27 -23.99 22.04
CA ILE A 9 -18.89 -24.33 21.66
C ILE A 9 -18.77 -24.53 20.14
N ILE A 10 -19.74 -25.22 19.52
CA ILE A 10 -19.75 -25.45 18.06
C ILE A 10 -19.88 -24.12 17.31
N VAL A 11 -20.81 -23.25 17.74
CA VAL A 11 -20.98 -21.93 17.12
C VAL A 11 -19.72 -21.09 17.27
N PHE A 12 -19.07 -21.12 18.43
CA PHE A 12 -17.82 -20.40 18.67
C PHE A 12 -16.67 -20.92 17.82
N MET A 13 -16.52 -22.25 17.67
CA MET A 13 -15.54 -22.85 16.75
C MET A 13 -15.79 -22.45 15.29
N LEU A 14 -17.04 -22.47 14.84
CA LEU A 14 -17.41 -22.00 13.50
C LEU A 14 -17.04 -20.52 13.31
N PHE A 15 -17.28 -19.69 14.33
CA PHE A 15 -16.92 -18.27 14.27
C PHE A 15 -15.40 -18.07 14.17
N ILE A 16 -14.61 -18.82 14.94
CA ILE A 16 -13.14 -18.80 14.85
C ILE A 16 -12.67 -19.26 13.47
N ALA A 17 -13.24 -20.34 12.93
CA ALA A 17 -12.88 -20.84 11.61
C ALA A 17 -13.19 -19.82 10.50
N LEU A 18 -14.38 -19.20 10.55
CA LEU A 18 -14.74 -18.14 9.62
C LEU A 18 -13.84 -16.91 9.76
N PHE A 19 -13.53 -16.51 10.99
CA PHE A 19 -12.61 -15.39 11.26
C PHE A 19 -11.21 -15.68 10.71
N TYR A 20 -10.72 -16.91 10.90
CA TYR A 20 -9.42 -17.35 10.38
C TYR A 20 -9.40 -17.34 8.85
N CYS A 21 -10.43 -17.88 8.19
CA CYS A 21 -10.55 -17.82 6.73
C CYS A 21 -10.56 -16.38 6.22
N HIS A 22 -11.33 -15.49 6.88
CA HIS A 22 -11.37 -14.08 6.53
C HIS A 22 -10.00 -13.41 6.69
N PHE A 23 -9.29 -13.70 7.78
CA PHE A 23 -7.95 -13.19 8.03
C PHE A 23 -6.96 -13.66 6.97
N MET A 24 -6.99 -14.96 6.61
CA MET A 24 -6.12 -15.52 5.58
C MET A 24 -6.37 -14.88 4.21
N VAL A 25 -7.63 -14.69 3.80
CA VAL A 25 -7.95 -13.99 2.54
C VAL A 25 -7.45 -12.55 2.59
N SER A 26 -7.56 -11.87 3.73
CA SER A 26 -7.11 -10.49 3.88
C SER A 26 -5.61 -10.30 3.62
N ILE A 27 -4.77 -11.32 3.88
CA ILE A 27 -3.33 -11.27 3.62
C ILE A 27 -3.03 -11.16 2.11
N TYR A 28 -3.84 -11.81 1.27
CA TYR A 28 -3.66 -11.84 -0.20
C TYR A 28 -4.36 -10.70 -0.94
N THR A 29 -4.93 -9.74 -0.22
CA THR A 29 -5.65 -8.61 -0.81
C THR A 29 -4.81 -7.34 -0.72
N GLU A 30 -4.80 -6.55 -1.80
CA GLU A 30 -4.23 -5.22 -1.76
C GLU A 30 -4.92 -4.34 -0.71
N LYS A 31 -4.14 -3.47 -0.06
CA LYS A 31 -4.61 -2.55 0.97
C LYS A 31 -4.41 -1.12 0.50
N ILE A 32 -5.53 -0.42 0.33
CA ILE A 32 -5.56 1.02 0.04
C ILE A 32 -5.79 1.77 1.35
N TYR A 33 -4.90 2.69 1.70
CA TYR A 33 -4.99 3.41 2.98
C TYR A 33 -4.34 4.80 2.92
N THR A 34 -4.76 5.67 3.84
CA THR A 34 -4.20 7.03 4.00
C THR A 34 -3.30 7.11 5.23
N GLN A 35 -2.56 8.21 5.41
CA GLN A 35 -1.77 8.43 6.64
C GLN A 35 -2.59 8.34 7.93
N GLN A 36 -3.87 8.70 7.87
CA GLN A 36 -4.78 8.70 9.02
C GLN A 36 -4.99 7.27 9.55
N ASN A 37 -4.81 6.26 8.71
CA ASN A 37 -4.82 4.86 9.11
C ASN A 37 -3.46 4.48 9.72
N LEU A 38 -3.21 4.96 10.95
CA LEU A 38 -1.91 4.84 11.64
C LEU A 38 -1.36 3.41 11.66
N LEU A 39 -2.22 2.41 11.87
CA LEU A 39 -1.80 1.01 11.93
C LEU A 39 -1.23 0.53 10.59
N PHE A 40 -1.95 0.76 9.49
CA PHE A 40 -1.47 0.41 8.15
C PHE A 40 -0.30 1.27 7.72
N TYR A 41 -0.32 2.56 8.05
CA TYR A 41 0.79 3.47 7.74
C TYR A 41 2.10 3.05 8.41
N HIS A 42 2.06 2.65 9.68
CA HIS A 42 3.27 2.24 10.39
C HIS A 42 3.74 0.85 9.94
N LEU A 43 2.83 -0.10 9.76
CA LEU A 43 3.17 -1.50 9.45
C LEU A 43 3.45 -1.78 7.98
N LEU A 44 2.68 -1.17 7.07
CA LEU A 44 2.69 -1.52 5.64
C LEU A 44 3.47 -0.55 4.77
N THR A 45 3.73 0.68 5.22
CA THR A 45 4.42 1.68 4.38
C THR A 45 5.95 1.59 4.53
N PRO A 46 6.70 1.32 3.45
CA PRO A 46 8.16 1.33 3.47
C PRO A 46 8.73 2.72 3.80
N LYS A 47 9.94 2.76 4.36
CA LYS A 47 10.64 4.01 4.70
C LYS A 47 10.78 4.98 3.51
N PRO A 48 11.13 4.54 2.28
CA PRO A 48 11.27 5.44 1.15
C PRO A 48 9.95 6.13 0.79
N LEU A 49 8.82 5.43 0.86
CA LEU A 49 7.51 6.03 0.56
C LEU A 49 7.04 6.97 1.68
N LYS A 50 7.39 6.67 2.94
CA LYS A 50 7.15 7.58 4.07
C LYS A 50 7.86 8.92 3.87
N GLN A 51 9.12 8.89 3.41
CA GLN A 51 9.99 10.05 3.22
C GLN A 51 9.82 10.76 1.88
N ALA A 52 9.14 10.15 0.92
CA ALA A 52 8.91 10.74 -0.40
C ALA A 52 8.28 12.15 -0.31
N PRO A 53 8.78 13.14 -1.07
CA PRO A 53 8.27 14.49 -0.99
C PRO A 53 6.79 14.54 -1.41
N ARG A 54 5.97 15.22 -0.62
CA ARG A 54 4.55 15.41 -0.98
C ARG A 54 4.46 16.43 -2.11
N ILE A 55 3.84 16.02 -3.21
CA ILE A 55 3.64 16.82 -4.44
C ILE A 55 2.18 17.22 -4.67
N SER A 56 1.26 16.60 -3.93
CA SER A 56 -0.19 16.87 -3.93
C SER A 56 -0.70 16.98 -2.50
N ASN A 57 -1.83 17.69 -2.34
CA ASN A 57 -2.60 17.70 -1.08
C ASN A 57 -3.34 16.38 -0.87
N ASP A 58 -3.77 15.74 -1.96
CA ASP A 58 -4.53 14.50 -1.94
C ASP A 58 -3.63 13.35 -2.38
N TRP A 59 -3.45 12.38 -1.49
CA TRP A 59 -2.64 11.20 -1.75
C TRP A 59 -3.07 10.02 -0.88
N PHE A 60 -2.77 8.81 -1.34
CA PHE A 60 -2.98 7.58 -0.58
C PHE A 60 -1.90 6.55 -0.90
N PHE A 61 -1.76 5.55 -0.03
CA PHE A 61 -0.86 4.42 -0.21
C PHE A 61 -1.61 3.18 -0.68
N VAL A 62 -0.91 2.34 -1.42
CA VAL A 62 -1.35 1.00 -1.78
C VAL A 62 -0.24 0.02 -1.39
N SER A 63 -0.57 -0.98 -0.59
CA SER A 63 0.32 -2.12 -0.35
C SER A 63 -0.25 -3.31 -1.09
N TYR A 64 0.57 -3.93 -1.94
CA TYR A 64 0.21 -5.18 -2.59
C TYR A 64 0.57 -6.35 -1.68
N ALA A 65 -0.24 -7.39 -1.73
CA ALA A 65 0.10 -8.65 -1.09
C ALA A 65 1.25 -9.33 -1.86
N ASP A 66 1.99 -10.20 -1.19
CA ASP A 66 2.97 -11.06 -1.84
C ASP A 66 2.23 -11.99 -2.81
N ASP A 67 2.50 -11.82 -4.10
CA ASP A 67 1.95 -12.62 -5.20
C ASP A 67 2.77 -13.89 -5.46
N GLY A 68 3.76 -14.19 -4.60
CA GLY A 68 4.69 -15.31 -4.75
C GLY A 68 5.92 -14.98 -5.57
N SER A 69 6.09 -13.72 -6.00
CA SER A 69 7.29 -13.25 -6.71
C SER A 69 8.46 -12.90 -5.78
N HIS A 70 8.26 -12.96 -4.46
CA HIS A 70 9.21 -12.50 -3.44
C HIS A 70 9.58 -11.01 -3.56
N LEU A 71 8.87 -10.26 -4.40
CA LEU A 71 8.98 -8.81 -4.53
C LEU A 71 7.82 -8.17 -3.79
N GLN A 72 8.14 -7.48 -2.69
CA GLN A 72 7.14 -6.69 -2.00
C GLN A 72 6.94 -5.37 -2.75
N ARG A 73 5.71 -5.14 -3.23
CA ARG A 73 5.34 -3.91 -3.94
C ARG A 73 4.49 -3.00 -3.03
N SER A 74 4.92 -1.76 -2.92
CA SER A 74 4.15 -0.69 -2.27
C SER A 74 4.14 0.56 -3.14
N GLU A 75 3.07 1.33 -3.08
CA GLU A 75 2.88 2.52 -3.90
C GLU A 75 2.36 3.69 -3.08
N ILE A 76 2.75 4.90 -3.46
CA ILE A 76 2.05 6.14 -3.08
C ILE A 76 1.50 6.79 -4.34
N ILE A 77 0.23 7.14 -4.31
CA ILE A 77 -0.49 7.73 -5.43
C ILE A 77 -0.88 9.14 -5.02
N PHE A 78 -0.36 10.12 -5.75
CA PHE A 78 -0.70 11.53 -5.64
C PHE A 78 -1.76 11.85 -6.68
N THR A 79 -2.93 12.34 -6.24
CA THR A 79 -4.05 12.57 -7.14
C THR A 79 -4.29 14.05 -7.41
N GLY A 80 -4.99 14.31 -8.51
CA GLY A 80 -5.53 15.64 -8.79
C GLY A 80 -4.52 16.67 -9.26
N ILE A 81 -3.38 16.24 -9.80
CA ILE A 81 -2.31 17.12 -10.27
C ILE A 81 -2.73 17.75 -11.60
N GLN A 82 -2.49 19.06 -11.75
CA GLN A 82 -2.74 19.77 -13.00
C GLN A 82 -1.63 19.51 -14.01
N LYS A 83 -1.96 19.54 -15.31
CA LYS A 83 -1.00 19.30 -16.39
C LYS A 83 0.28 20.14 -16.29
N SER A 84 0.14 21.41 -15.89
CA SER A 84 1.27 22.34 -15.72
C SER A 84 2.22 21.96 -14.57
N GLY A 85 1.73 21.19 -13.58
CA GLY A 85 2.51 20.79 -12.40
C GLY A 85 3.16 19.41 -12.51
N ILE A 86 2.87 18.64 -13.56
CA ILE A 86 3.39 17.26 -13.72
C ILE A 86 4.91 17.27 -13.77
N GLN A 87 5.51 18.06 -14.66
CA GLN A 87 6.96 18.06 -14.85
C GLN A 87 7.71 18.40 -13.56
N ILE A 88 7.24 19.43 -12.85
CA ILE A 88 7.83 19.86 -11.57
C ILE A 88 7.73 18.75 -10.53
N ALA A 89 6.60 18.04 -10.52
CA ALA A 89 6.36 16.95 -9.58
C ALA A 89 7.22 15.71 -9.90
N GLU A 90 7.33 15.34 -11.18
CA GLU A 90 8.22 14.27 -11.65
C GLU A 90 9.67 14.60 -11.34
N ASP A 91 10.16 15.80 -11.68
CA ASP A 91 11.54 16.21 -11.43
C ASP A 91 11.90 16.13 -9.93
N LYS A 92 10.97 16.57 -9.07
CA LYS A 92 11.15 16.51 -7.61
C LYS A 92 11.22 15.07 -7.09
N LEU A 93 10.40 14.18 -7.63
CA LEU A 93 10.37 12.77 -7.26
C LEU A 93 11.57 12.00 -7.84
N ASN A 94 11.98 12.29 -9.07
CA ASN A 94 13.17 11.71 -9.70
C ASN A 94 14.42 12.09 -8.92
N ALA A 95 14.58 13.37 -8.56
CA ALA A 95 15.69 13.81 -7.72
C ALA A 95 15.71 13.08 -6.36
N TYR A 96 14.54 12.80 -5.79
CA TYR A 96 14.45 12.00 -4.56
C TYR A 96 14.88 10.54 -4.77
N ILE A 97 14.44 9.90 -5.86
CA ILE A 97 14.80 8.52 -6.18
C ILE A 97 16.31 8.39 -6.44
N GLU A 98 16.89 9.30 -7.21
CA GLU A 98 18.33 9.31 -7.52
C GLU A 98 19.20 9.50 -6.26
N THR A 99 18.70 10.23 -5.26
CA THR A 99 19.41 10.51 -4.01
C THR A 99 19.22 9.44 -2.94
N TYR A 100 18.46 8.37 -3.22
CA TYR A 100 18.20 7.29 -2.26
C TYR A 100 19.00 6.03 -2.66
N PRO A 101 20.26 5.86 -2.18
CA PRO A 101 21.15 4.81 -2.64
C PRO A 101 20.92 3.56 -1.82
N VAL A 102 19.96 2.72 -2.22
CA VAL A 102 19.74 1.42 -1.58
C VAL A 102 19.76 0.32 -2.63
N SER A 103 20.74 -0.57 -2.54
CA SER A 103 21.05 -1.57 -3.58
C SER A 103 20.01 -2.67 -3.76
N ARG A 104 18.99 -2.76 -2.90
CA ARG A 104 17.94 -3.81 -2.92
C ARG A 104 16.52 -3.26 -3.12
N GLU A 105 16.40 -1.94 -3.28
CA GLU A 105 15.12 -1.27 -3.41
C GLU A 105 15.10 -0.54 -4.75
N THR A 106 14.04 -0.75 -5.54
CA THR A 106 13.86 -0.04 -6.81
C THR A 106 12.62 0.83 -6.70
N MET A 107 12.75 2.10 -7.10
CA MET A 107 11.62 3.01 -7.19
C MET A 107 11.39 3.46 -8.63
N SER A 108 10.13 3.53 -9.05
CA SER A 108 9.75 4.06 -10.35
C SER A 108 8.57 5.03 -10.24
N ILE A 109 8.48 5.94 -11.20
CA ILE A 109 7.38 6.92 -11.28
C ILE A 109 6.52 6.57 -12.49
N VAL A 110 5.21 6.60 -12.30
CA VAL A 110 4.22 6.42 -13.36
C VAL A 110 3.22 7.57 -13.30
N VAL A 111 2.97 8.21 -14.44
CA VAL A 111 1.96 9.26 -14.57
C VAL A 111 0.79 8.75 -15.37
N GLU A 112 -0.40 8.85 -14.79
CA GLU A 112 -1.65 8.44 -15.41
C GLU A 112 -2.60 9.63 -15.52
N GLU A 113 -3.22 9.80 -16.69
CA GLU A 113 -4.27 10.80 -16.87
C GLU A 113 -5.63 10.24 -16.44
N LYS A 114 -6.32 10.97 -15.58
CA LYS A 114 -7.66 10.63 -15.08
C LYS A 114 -8.55 11.86 -15.03
N TYR A 115 -9.62 11.86 -15.85
CA TYR A 115 -10.60 12.94 -15.93
C TYR A 115 -10.00 14.36 -16.09
N LYS A 116 -9.05 14.53 -17.03
CA LYS A 116 -8.32 15.79 -17.28
C LYS A 116 -7.44 16.29 -16.12
N LYS A 117 -7.25 15.46 -15.09
CA LYS A 117 -6.22 15.60 -14.06
C LYS A 117 -5.23 14.46 -14.19
N TYR A 118 -4.12 14.54 -13.48
CA TYR A 118 -3.08 13.54 -13.52
C TYR A 118 -2.87 12.96 -12.12
N ASP A 119 -2.74 11.64 -12.08
CA ASP A 119 -2.34 10.89 -10.90
C ASP A 119 -0.87 10.48 -11.11
N ILE A 120 0.00 10.82 -10.16
CA ILE A 120 1.41 10.43 -10.19
C ILE A 120 1.61 9.36 -9.13
N LYS A 121 2.09 8.19 -9.55
CA LYS A 121 2.36 7.04 -8.70
C LYS A 121 3.86 6.89 -8.53
N VAL A 122 4.30 6.67 -7.29
CA VAL A 122 5.65 6.22 -6.99
C VAL A 122 5.55 4.79 -6.51
N ILE A 123 6.15 3.88 -7.27
CA ILE A 123 6.15 2.45 -7.02
C ILE A 123 7.48 2.08 -6.38
N HIS A 124 7.43 1.42 -5.24
CA HIS A 124 8.58 0.86 -4.53
C HIS A 124 8.52 -0.66 -4.60
N TYR A 125 9.64 -1.25 -4.97
CA TYR A 125 9.87 -2.69 -4.97
C TYR A 125 11.00 -3.01 -4.02
N GLU A 126 10.75 -3.92 -3.09
CA GLU A 126 11.75 -4.49 -2.19
C GLU A 126 11.91 -5.98 -2.51
N SER A 127 13.13 -6.40 -2.80
CA SER A 127 13.45 -7.82 -2.97
C SER A 127 13.74 -8.45 -1.62
N ASN A 128 13.05 -9.55 -1.30
CA ASN A 128 13.22 -10.29 -0.05
C ASN A 128 14.37 -11.32 -0.09
N GLU A 129 15.25 -11.29 -1.10
CA GLU A 129 16.45 -12.13 -1.23
C GLU A 129 17.69 -11.59 -0.48
#